data_AF-A0A6A7GBL2-F1
#
_entry.id   AF-A0A6A7GBL2-F1
#
_cell.length_a   1.000
_cell.length_b   1.000
_cell.length_c   1.000
_cell.angle_alpha   90.00
_cell.angle_beta   90.00
_cell.angle_gamma   90.00
#
_symmetry.space_group_name_H-M   'P 1'
#
loop_
_entity.id
_entity.type
_entity.pdbx_description
1 polymer ?
#
loop_
_entity_poly.entity_id
_entity_poly.type
_entity_poly.pdbx_seq_one_letter_code
_entity_poly.pdbx_strand_id
1 'polypeptide(L)'
;VGRYEPNVTKMFDFSAEKVFASVEKSLRLLGVDYVDLIQVHDIEFAEDPDQIINETLPALQKIVDQGKARFIGITSYSLEMMKKTVEKSPVKLHTVLSYARNTLVDKSLLEYLPFFQDAGVGVINASVTCLGLLSSNGPQAWHPAGEAIQAASDKAREMAKDRGIEIANLALQSSCRTPGIVTSLLGCVTKDMLLSSIDVVFRLPTEQEKNLAEEIEKECFASLSQRNWEGNETETHFRELKAARESCKKD
;
A
#
# COMPACT_ATOMS: atom_id res chain seq x y z
N VAL A 1 1.65 13.24 -1.65
CA VAL A 1 2.87 14.04 -1.33
C VAL A 1 3.88 13.14 -0.64
N GLY A 2 5.14 13.51 -0.52
CA GLY A 2 6.17 12.72 0.19
C GLY A 2 7.23 12.13 -0.74
N ARG A 3 6.82 11.41 -1.81
CA ARG A 3 7.73 10.77 -2.78
C ARG A 3 7.71 11.47 -4.14
N TYR A 4 8.88 11.77 -4.75
CA TYR A 4 8.94 12.62 -5.96
C TYR A 4 9.91 12.18 -7.06
N GLU A 5 11.19 11.96 -6.74
CA GLU A 5 12.23 11.70 -7.76
C GLU A 5 12.83 10.29 -7.60
N PRO A 6 13.28 9.64 -8.67
CA PRO A 6 13.97 8.35 -8.56
C PRO A 6 15.33 8.44 -7.84
N ASN A 7 15.94 9.63 -7.80
CA ASN A 7 17.22 9.83 -7.13
C ASN A 7 17.05 9.69 -5.60
N VAL A 8 17.79 8.77 -4.97
CA VAL A 8 17.67 8.46 -3.53
C VAL A 8 17.72 9.69 -2.63
N THR A 9 18.56 10.68 -2.93
CA THR A 9 18.72 11.91 -2.11
C THR A 9 17.57 12.92 -2.26
N LYS A 10 16.75 12.76 -3.30
CA LYS A 10 15.59 13.62 -3.61
C LYS A 10 14.29 12.84 -3.66
N MET A 11 14.34 11.56 -3.29
CA MET A 11 13.23 10.63 -3.45
C MET A 11 12.11 10.99 -2.51
N PHE A 12 12.45 11.29 -1.25
CA PHE A 12 11.51 11.69 -0.23
C PHE A 12 11.77 13.11 0.26
N ASP A 13 10.71 13.90 0.40
CA ASP A 13 10.75 15.26 0.92
C ASP A 13 9.39 15.63 1.55
N PHE A 14 9.37 15.58 2.87
CA PHE A 14 8.18 15.81 3.67
C PHE A 14 8.02 17.27 4.12
N SER A 15 8.87 18.18 3.64
CA SER A 15 8.80 19.59 3.99
C SER A 15 7.50 20.25 3.52
N ALA A 16 7.06 21.26 4.27
CA ALA A 16 5.87 22.03 3.93
C ALA A 16 6.01 22.70 2.55
N GLU A 17 7.19 23.25 2.23
CA GLU A 17 7.47 23.86 0.93
C GLU A 17 7.21 22.88 -0.21
N LYS A 18 7.75 21.66 -0.11
CA LYS A 18 7.57 20.63 -1.13
C LYS A 18 6.13 20.16 -1.23
N VAL A 19 5.43 20.06 -0.09
CA VAL A 19 4.00 19.75 -0.05
C VAL A 19 3.21 20.76 -0.89
N PHE A 20 3.35 22.07 -0.63
CA PHE A 20 2.64 23.10 -1.39
C PHE A 20 3.00 23.04 -2.89
N ALA A 21 4.28 22.99 -3.22
CA ALA A 21 4.74 22.94 -4.61
C ALA A 21 4.21 21.70 -5.36
N SER A 22 4.17 20.55 -4.69
CA SER A 22 3.69 19.29 -5.25
C SER A 22 2.19 19.30 -5.51
N VAL A 23 1.40 19.86 -4.58
CA VAL A 23 -0.06 19.95 -4.77
C VAL A 23 -0.40 20.86 -5.94
N GLU A 24 0.20 22.05 -6.02
CA GLU A 24 0.00 22.96 -7.17
C GLU A 24 0.37 22.29 -8.50
N LYS A 25 1.49 21.56 -8.52
CA LYS A 25 1.90 20.79 -9.70
C LYS A 25 0.87 19.72 -10.05
N SER A 26 0.35 18.99 -9.06
CA SER A 26 -0.60 17.90 -9.26
C SER A 26 -1.94 18.40 -9.79
N LEU A 27 -2.48 19.46 -9.20
CA LEU A 27 -3.73 20.10 -9.64
C LEU A 27 -3.62 20.59 -11.09
N ARG A 28 -2.51 21.25 -11.43
CA ARG A 28 -2.24 21.69 -12.81
C ARG A 28 -2.16 20.52 -13.79
N LEU A 29 -1.49 19.42 -13.43
CA LEU A 29 -1.37 18.25 -14.30
C LEU A 29 -2.70 17.52 -14.51
N LEU A 30 -3.54 17.49 -13.47
CA LEU A 30 -4.87 16.90 -13.53
C LEU A 30 -5.89 17.81 -14.23
N GLY A 31 -5.61 19.12 -14.34
CA GLY A 31 -6.54 20.10 -14.90
C GLY A 31 -7.75 20.34 -14.00
N VAL A 32 -7.57 20.24 -12.68
CA VAL A 32 -8.63 20.41 -11.67
C VAL A 32 -8.22 21.43 -10.61
N ASP A 33 -9.19 22.08 -10.00
CA ASP A 33 -8.95 23.07 -8.94
C ASP A 33 -8.80 22.42 -7.55
N TYR A 34 -9.31 21.20 -7.37
CA TYR A 34 -9.20 20.46 -6.12
C TYR A 34 -9.19 18.94 -6.35
N VAL A 35 -8.76 18.19 -5.32
CA VAL A 35 -8.90 16.72 -5.24
C VAL A 35 -9.73 16.29 -4.04
N ASP A 36 -10.46 15.18 -4.16
CA ASP A 36 -11.26 14.68 -3.02
C ASP A 36 -10.38 14.17 -1.87
N LEU A 37 -9.31 13.45 -2.17
CA LEU A 37 -8.41 12.86 -1.18
C LEU A 37 -6.95 13.15 -1.54
N ILE A 38 -6.20 13.67 -0.57
CA ILE A 38 -4.74 13.80 -0.66
C ILE A 38 -4.07 12.95 0.41
N GLN A 39 -3.02 12.21 0.02
CA GLN A 39 -2.32 11.30 0.93
C GLN A 39 -0.83 11.65 1.07
N VAL A 40 -0.30 11.58 2.28
CA VAL A 40 1.15 11.52 2.53
C VAL A 40 1.62 10.10 2.20
N HIS A 41 2.48 9.98 1.21
CA HIS A 41 2.89 8.72 0.61
C HIS A 41 4.15 8.20 1.30
N ASP A 42 4.12 6.91 1.66
CA ASP A 42 5.25 6.13 2.19
C ASP A 42 5.90 6.81 3.40
N ILE A 43 5.12 7.08 4.45
CA ILE A 43 5.58 7.83 5.64
C ILE A 43 6.75 7.16 6.37
N GLU A 44 6.93 5.85 6.22
CA GLU A 44 8.04 5.06 6.77
C GLU A 44 9.41 5.39 6.19
N PHE A 45 9.47 6.19 5.13
CA PHE A 45 10.70 6.71 4.55
C PHE A 45 11.07 8.11 5.07
N ALA A 46 10.29 8.67 6.01
CA ALA A 46 10.69 9.88 6.71
C ALA A 46 11.88 9.59 7.62
N GLU A 47 12.99 10.33 7.44
CA GLU A 47 14.15 10.26 8.34
C GLU A 47 13.76 10.66 9.77
N ASP A 48 12.85 11.63 9.91
CA ASP A 48 12.22 12.02 11.16
C ASP A 48 10.69 11.89 11.05
N PRO A 49 10.09 10.87 11.70
CA PRO A 49 8.64 10.72 11.76
C PRO A 49 7.90 11.93 12.34
N ASP A 50 8.54 12.72 13.22
CA ASP A 50 7.92 13.90 13.83
C ASP A 50 7.77 15.04 12.80
N GLN A 51 8.53 15.04 11.70
CA GLN A 51 8.33 15.97 10.59
C GLN A 51 6.94 15.79 9.95
N ILE A 52 6.48 14.53 9.80
CA ILE A 52 5.15 14.24 9.27
C ILE A 52 4.08 14.90 10.13
N ILE A 53 4.20 14.74 11.45
CA ILE A 53 3.24 15.21 12.44
C ILE A 53 3.25 16.74 12.53
N ASN A 54 4.43 17.33 12.65
CA ASN A 54 4.58 18.73 13.02
C ASN A 54 4.67 19.69 11.81
N GLU A 55 4.98 19.18 10.63
CA GLU A 55 5.19 20.00 9.43
C GLU A 55 4.28 19.59 8.26
N THR A 56 4.36 18.33 7.82
CA THR A 56 3.68 17.86 6.60
C THR A 56 2.16 17.91 6.72
N LEU A 57 1.61 17.37 7.82
CA LEU A 57 0.18 17.29 8.04
C LEU A 57 -0.46 18.68 8.26
N PRO A 58 0.12 19.60 9.06
CA PRO A 58 -0.34 20.99 9.11
C PRO A 58 -0.29 21.71 7.75
N ALA A 59 0.70 21.44 6.90
CA ALA A 59 0.74 22.00 5.55
C ALA A 59 -0.41 21.48 4.67
N LEU A 60 -0.73 20.19 4.75
CA LEU A 60 -1.90 19.62 4.07
C LEU A 60 -3.23 20.18 4.60
N GLN A 61 -3.33 20.46 5.90
CA GLN A 61 -4.52 21.11 6.45
C GLN A 61 -4.72 22.50 5.84
N LYS A 62 -3.66 23.31 5.68
CA LYS A 62 -3.75 24.60 4.98
C LYS A 62 -4.22 24.47 3.53
N ILE A 63 -3.85 23.39 2.83
CA ILE A 63 -4.33 23.09 1.47
C ILE A 63 -5.82 22.76 1.48
N VAL A 64 -6.29 22.01 2.48
CA VAL A 64 -7.72 21.74 2.68
C VAL A 64 -8.48 23.02 2.99
N ASP A 65 -7.96 23.87 3.87
CA ASP A 65 -8.57 25.15 4.23
C ASP A 65 -8.67 26.11 3.03
N GLN A 66 -7.75 25.99 2.06
CA GLN A 66 -7.79 26.70 0.77
C GLN A 66 -8.79 26.10 -0.23
N GLY A 67 -9.47 25.01 0.10
CA GLY A 67 -10.43 24.32 -0.79
C GLY A 67 -9.78 23.47 -1.89
N LYS A 68 -8.46 23.25 -1.84
CA LYS A 68 -7.69 22.51 -2.85
C LYS A 68 -7.64 21.00 -2.63
N ALA A 69 -8.03 20.56 -1.44
CA ALA A 69 -8.29 19.16 -1.13
C ALA A 69 -9.47 19.04 -0.16
N ARG A 70 -10.21 17.93 -0.16
CA ARG A 70 -11.32 17.73 0.81
C ARG A 70 -10.91 16.90 2.01
N PHE A 71 -10.14 15.83 1.79
CA PHE A 71 -9.77 14.87 2.84
C PHE A 71 -8.27 14.59 2.82
N ILE A 72 -7.72 14.32 4.00
CA ILE A 72 -6.31 13.98 4.22
C ILE A 72 -6.20 12.51 4.60
N GLY A 73 -5.25 11.80 4.02
CA GLY A 73 -4.86 10.46 4.43
C GLY A 73 -3.35 10.27 4.48
N ILE A 74 -2.94 9.06 4.85
CA ILE A 74 -1.54 8.63 4.86
C ILE A 74 -1.43 7.24 4.24
N THR A 75 -0.28 6.93 3.65
CA THR A 75 0.04 5.59 3.17
C THR A 75 1.28 5.08 3.90
N SER A 76 1.27 3.79 4.23
CA SER A 76 2.45 3.13 4.78
C SER A 76 2.37 1.62 4.58
N TYR A 77 3.51 0.99 4.39
CA TYR A 77 3.64 -0.44 4.58
C TYR A 77 3.58 -0.82 6.05
N SER A 78 4.17 -0.01 6.95
CA SER A 78 4.24 -0.28 8.38
C SER A 78 2.93 0.08 9.08
N LEU A 79 2.20 -0.95 9.53
CA LEU A 79 0.92 -0.79 10.22
C LEU A 79 1.07 -0.08 11.57
N GLU A 80 2.16 -0.37 12.29
CA GLU A 80 2.44 0.25 13.58
C GLU A 80 2.78 1.74 13.43
N MET A 81 3.54 2.10 12.39
CA MET A 81 3.83 3.51 12.11
C MET A 81 2.55 4.26 11.73
N MET A 82 1.74 3.68 10.85
CA MET A 82 0.43 4.22 10.47
C MET A 82 -0.47 4.48 11.68
N LYS A 83 -0.58 3.51 12.60
CA LYS A 83 -1.31 3.67 13.87
C LYS A 83 -0.77 4.84 14.69
N LYS A 84 0.53 4.88 14.96
CA LYS A 84 1.17 5.97 15.73
C LYS A 84 0.97 7.34 15.10
N THR A 85 0.99 7.43 13.77
CA THR A 85 0.74 8.68 13.04
C THR A 85 -0.71 9.14 13.21
N VAL A 86 -1.68 8.23 13.18
CA VAL A 86 -3.08 8.55 13.49
C VAL A 86 -3.24 9.04 14.93
N GLU A 87 -2.62 8.36 15.91
CA GLU A 87 -2.71 8.74 17.33
C GLU A 87 -2.14 10.13 17.62
N LYS A 88 -1.05 10.50 16.94
CA LYS A 88 -0.30 11.75 17.20
C LYS A 88 -0.72 12.91 16.29
N SER A 89 -1.55 12.67 15.28
CA SER A 89 -1.82 13.67 14.26
C SER A 89 -2.49 14.93 14.85
N PRO A 90 -1.98 16.15 14.56
CA PRO A 90 -2.63 17.38 14.99
C PRO A 90 -3.84 17.75 14.10
N VAL A 91 -4.10 16.97 13.05
CA VAL A 91 -5.17 17.21 12.08
C VAL A 91 -5.99 15.95 11.91
N LYS A 92 -7.22 16.08 11.40
CA LYS A 92 -8.06 14.91 11.15
C LYS A 92 -7.57 14.12 9.94
N LEU A 93 -7.05 12.92 10.18
CA LEU A 93 -6.87 11.92 9.13
C LEU A 93 -8.20 11.24 8.83
N HIS A 94 -8.52 11.12 7.56
CA HIS A 94 -9.78 10.55 7.06
C HIS A 94 -9.57 9.13 6.53
N THR A 95 -8.39 8.86 5.97
CA THR A 95 -8.05 7.53 5.46
C THR A 95 -6.64 7.12 5.81
N VAL A 96 -6.45 5.82 5.91
CA VAL A 96 -5.14 5.19 5.82
C VAL A 96 -5.12 4.23 4.63
N LEU A 97 -3.99 4.12 3.96
CA LEU A 97 -3.78 3.16 2.88
C LEU A 97 -2.62 2.25 3.22
N SER A 98 -2.92 0.97 3.40
CA SER A 98 -1.93 -0.09 3.50
C SER A 98 -1.92 -0.91 2.21
N TYR A 99 -0.78 -1.48 1.85
CA TYR A 99 -0.63 -2.28 0.64
C TYR A 99 -0.03 -3.65 0.95
N ALA A 100 -0.58 -4.70 0.34
CA ALA A 100 -0.19 -6.10 0.54
C ALA A 100 -0.29 -6.62 2.00
N ARG A 101 -1.02 -5.94 2.89
CA ARG A 101 -1.22 -6.32 4.30
C ARG A 101 -2.60 -6.92 4.63
N ASN A 102 -3.51 -6.92 3.66
CA ASN A 102 -4.75 -7.72 3.67
C ASN A 102 -4.90 -8.47 2.34
N THR A 103 -4.26 -9.63 2.27
CA THR A 103 -4.13 -10.50 1.11
C THR A 103 -4.23 -11.96 1.54
N LEU A 104 -4.17 -12.90 0.59
CA LEU A 104 -4.03 -14.33 0.93
C LEU A 104 -2.71 -14.65 1.64
N VAL A 105 -1.67 -13.84 1.44
CA VAL A 105 -0.36 -14.05 2.05
C VAL A 105 -0.33 -13.47 3.47
N ASP A 106 -0.77 -12.22 3.64
CA ASP A 106 -0.71 -11.47 4.90
C ASP A 106 -2.06 -10.86 5.26
N LYS A 107 -2.52 -11.12 6.49
CA LYS A 107 -3.77 -10.58 7.05
C LYS A 107 -3.53 -9.67 8.26
N SER A 108 -2.28 -9.24 8.51
CA SER A 108 -1.92 -8.42 9.67
C SER A 108 -2.67 -7.10 9.75
N LEU A 109 -3.16 -6.54 8.63
CA LEU A 109 -4.02 -5.35 8.66
C LEU A 109 -5.29 -5.55 9.50
N LEU A 110 -5.82 -6.78 9.58
CA LEU A 110 -7.05 -7.08 10.34
C LEU A 110 -6.89 -6.80 11.84
N GLU A 111 -5.69 -6.95 12.38
CA GLU A 111 -5.39 -6.68 13.79
C GLU A 111 -5.47 -5.18 14.12
N TYR A 112 -5.29 -4.32 13.12
CA TYR A 112 -5.33 -2.86 13.26
C TYR A 112 -6.68 -2.25 12.87
N LEU A 113 -7.58 -3.02 12.23
CA LEU A 113 -8.90 -2.52 11.80
C LEU A 113 -9.73 -1.93 12.95
N PRO A 114 -9.84 -2.56 14.15
CA PRO A 114 -10.63 -1.99 15.23
C PRO A 114 -10.14 -0.60 15.64
N PHE A 115 -8.82 -0.41 15.72
CA PHE A 115 -8.23 0.89 16.05
C PHE A 115 -8.62 1.97 15.02
N PHE A 116 -8.48 1.70 13.73
CA PHE A 116 -8.81 2.69 12.70
C PHE A 116 -10.31 3.02 12.68
N GLN A 117 -11.17 2.02 12.92
CA GLN A 117 -12.61 2.21 13.02
C GLN A 117 -12.99 3.08 14.22
N ASP A 118 -12.44 2.80 15.40
CA ASP A 118 -12.67 3.58 16.62
C ASP A 118 -12.16 5.03 16.46
N ALA A 119 -11.07 5.23 15.71
CA ALA A 119 -10.55 6.55 15.36
C ALA A 119 -11.38 7.28 14.27
N GLY A 120 -12.39 6.63 13.68
CA GLY A 120 -13.19 7.19 12.59
C GLY A 120 -12.42 7.36 11.28
N VAL A 121 -11.42 6.50 11.04
CA VAL A 121 -10.52 6.52 9.88
C VAL A 121 -10.85 5.37 8.93
N GLY A 122 -11.09 5.69 7.66
CA GLY A 122 -11.36 4.70 6.61
C GLY A 122 -10.09 3.96 6.18
N VAL A 123 -10.16 2.63 6.09
CA VAL A 123 -9.03 1.79 5.68
C VAL A 123 -9.12 1.45 4.19
N ILE A 124 -8.10 1.84 3.43
CA ILE A 124 -7.88 1.49 2.03
C ILE A 124 -6.86 0.36 1.97
N ASN A 125 -7.20 -0.74 1.30
CA ASN A 125 -6.27 -1.83 1.03
C ASN A 125 -5.78 -1.77 -0.42
N ALA A 126 -4.48 -1.86 -0.66
CA ALA A 126 -3.92 -1.87 -2.00
C ALA A 126 -3.07 -3.12 -2.25
N SER A 127 -2.69 -3.34 -3.51
CA SER A 127 -1.86 -4.47 -3.91
C SER A 127 -2.41 -5.83 -3.45
N VAL A 128 -3.69 -6.08 -3.71
CA VAL A 128 -4.36 -7.34 -3.33
C VAL A 128 -3.67 -8.58 -3.90
N THR A 129 -2.96 -8.43 -5.03
CA THR A 129 -2.16 -9.49 -5.66
C THR A 129 -0.72 -9.56 -5.14
N CYS A 130 -0.40 -8.89 -4.03
CA CYS A 130 0.95 -8.82 -3.45
C CYS A 130 2.01 -8.42 -4.48
N LEU A 131 1.81 -7.30 -5.17
CA LEU A 131 2.70 -6.76 -6.20
C LEU A 131 3.08 -7.79 -7.29
N GLY A 132 2.14 -8.68 -7.62
CA GLY A 132 2.29 -9.68 -8.68
C GLY A 132 2.61 -11.09 -8.19
N LEU A 133 2.92 -11.29 -6.90
CA LEU A 133 3.12 -12.63 -6.32
C LEU A 133 1.91 -13.55 -6.55
N LEU A 134 0.70 -12.99 -6.43
CA LEU A 134 -0.57 -13.68 -6.68
C LEU A 134 -1.15 -13.30 -8.05
N SER A 135 -0.30 -13.31 -9.08
CA SER A 135 -0.69 -13.15 -10.48
C SER A 135 -0.09 -14.27 -11.32
N SER A 136 -0.75 -14.67 -12.40
CA SER A 136 -0.35 -15.85 -13.18
C SER A 136 1.05 -15.74 -13.82
N ASN A 137 1.52 -14.50 -14.05
CA ASN A 137 2.88 -14.24 -14.56
C ASN A 137 3.95 -14.15 -13.45
N GLY A 138 3.56 -14.19 -12.18
CA GLY A 138 4.45 -13.98 -11.05
C GLY A 138 4.89 -12.51 -10.88
N PRO A 139 5.70 -12.23 -9.85
CA PRO A 139 6.19 -10.90 -9.56
C PRO A 139 7.29 -10.45 -10.53
N GLN A 140 7.60 -9.16 -10.53
CA GLN A 140 8.77 -8.63 -11.22
C GLN A 140 10.07 -8.98 -10.48
N ALA A 141 11.22 -8.97 -11.18
CA ALA A 141 12.51 -9.34 -10.59
C ALA A 141 12.96 -8.45 -9.41
N TRP A 142 12.45 -7.22 -9.31
CA TRP A 142 12.75 -6.27 -8.23
C TRP A 142 11.92 -6.47 -6.96
N HIS A 143 11.05 -7.50 -6.90
CA HIS A 143 10.11 -7.67 -5.82
C HIS A 143 10.80 -7.79 -4.43
N PRO A 144 10.34 -7.06 -3.39
CA PRO A 144 11.03 -6.96 -2.10
C PRO A 144 10.84 -8.17 -1.16
N ALA A 145 9.90 -9.06 -1.46
CA ALA A 145 9.66 -10.27 -0.68
C ALA A 145 10.87 -11.22 -0.66
N GLY A 146 11.14 -11.80 0.50
CA GLY A 146 12.18 -12.83 0.64
C GLY A 146 11.82 -14.14 -0.10
N GLU A 147 12.85 -14.97 -0.31
CA GLU A 147 12.75 -16.22 -1.09
C GLU A 147 11.63 -17.16 -0.60
N ALA A 148 11.41 -17.26 0.71
CA ALA A 148 10.36 -18.12 1.27
C ALA A 148 8.95 -17.69 0.84
N ILE A 149 8.67 -16.38 0.83
CA ILE A 149 7.37 -15.84 0.38
C ILE A 149 7.22 -16.04 -1.13
N GLN A 150 8.29 -15.83 -1.90
CA GLN A 150 8.28 -16.06 -3.34
C GLN A 150 8.00 -17.53 -3.66
N ALA A 151 8.76 -18.46 -3.08
CA ALA A 151 8.57 -19.90 -3.28
C ALA A 151 7.17 -20.39 -2.85
N ALA A 152 6.64 -19.89 -1.74
CA ALA A 152 5.27 -20.20 -1.31
C ALA A 152 4.22 -19.66 -2.31
N SER A 153 4.45 -18.45 -2.83
CA SER A 153 3.57 -17.85 -3.85
C SER A 153 3.65 -18.64 -5.16
N ASP A 154 4.82 -19.13 -5.54
CA ASP A 154 5.02 -19.97 -6.73
C ASP A 154 4.23 -21.27 -6.61
N LYS A 155 4.33 -21.96 -5.46
CA LYS A 155 3.51 -23.14 -5.16
C LYS A 155 2.02 -22.83 -5.25
N ALA A 156 1.57 -21.71 -4.68
CA ALA A 156 0.17 -21.30 -4.74
C ALA A 156 -0.31 -21.09 -6.19
N ARG A 157 0.54 -20.53 -7.05
CA ARG A 157 0.24 -20.36 -8.49
C ARG A 157 0.12 -21.68 -9.22
N GLU A 158 1.02 -22.63 -8.93
CA GLU A 158 0.95 -23.98 -9.50
C GLU A 158 -0.35 -24.68 -9.09
N MET A 159 -0.70 -24.66 -7.80
CA MET A 159 -1.96 -25.24 -7.30
C MET A 159 -3.19 -24.64 -7.99
N ALA A 160 -3.22 -23.33 -8.19
CA ALA A 160 -4.32 -22.66 -8.87
C ALA A 160 -4.40 -23.04 -10.36
N LYS A 161 -3.23 -23.06 -11.03
CA LYS A 161 -3.11 -23.47 -12.44
C LYS A 161 -3.57 -24.89 -12.68
N ASP A 162 -3.20 -25.85 -11.82
CA ASP A 162 -3.59 -27.26 -11.94
C ASP A 162 -5.11 -27.46 -11.83
N ARG A 163 -5.81 -26.52 -11.19
CA ARG A 163 -7.27 -26.50 -11.05
C ARG A 163 -7.97 -25.62 -12.08
N GLY A 164 -7.22 -25.00 -13.00
CA GLY A 164 -7.77 -24.08 -14.00
C GLY A 164 -8.36 -22.81 -13.39
N ILE A 165 -7.88 -22.38 -12.22
CA ILE A 165 -8.34 -21.18 -11.52
C ILE A 165 -7.24 -20.12 -11.59
N GLU A 166 -7.62 -18.90 -12.00
CA GLU A 166 -6.71 -17.75 -11.95
C GLU A 166 -6.47 -17.34 -10.48
N ILE A 167 -5.22 -17.43 -10.01
CA ILE A 167 -4.88 -17.09 -8.62
C ILE A 167 -5.26 -15.66 -8.24
N ALA A 168 -5.24 -14.74 -9.22
CA ALA A 168 -5.64 -13.35 -9.01
C ALA A 168 -7.10 -13.26 -8.60
N ASN A 169 -7.96 -14.16 -9.09
CA ASN A 169 -9.38 -14.18 -8.72
C ASN A 169 -9.54 -14.47 -7.23
N LEU A 170 -8.77 -15.43 -6.71
CA LEU A 170 -8.76 -15.78 -5.29
C LEU A 170 -8.26 -14.62 -4.43
N ALA A 171 -7.19 -13.95 -4.88
CA ALA A 171 -6.64 -12.78 -4.20
C ALA A 171 -7.68 -11.64 -4.12
N LEU A 172 -8.34 -11.32 -5.24
CA LEU A 172 -9.38 -10.31 -5.31
C LEU A 172 -10.57 -10.65 -4.40
N GLN A 173 -11.07 -11.89 -4.46
CA GLN A 173 -12.21 -12.33 -3.65
C GLN A 173 -11.92 -12.31 -2.14
N SER A 174 -10.71 -12.71 -1.75
CA SER A 174 -10.27 -12.69 -0.34
C SER A 174 -10.16 -11.26 0.19
N SER A 175 -9.46 -10.38 -0.52
CA SER A 175 -9.15 -9.03 -0.06
C SER A 175 -10.32 -8.04 -0.18
N CYS A 176 -11.10 -8.09 -1.26
CA CYS A 176 -12.13 -7.07 -1.53
C CYS A 176 -13.40 -7.28 -0.71
N ARG A 177 -13.58 -8.45 -0.09
CA ARG A 177 -14.78 -8.81 0.68
C ARG A 177 -14.54 -8.77 2.19
N THR A 178 -13.38 -8.31 2.63
CA THR A 178 -13.02 -8.18 4.03
C THR A 178 -13.90 -7.12 4.73
N PRO A 179 -14.71 -7.49 5.74
CA PRO A 179 -15.51 -6.53 6.49
C PRO A 179 -14.64 -5.48 7.16
N GLY A 180 -15.09 -4.22 7.14
CA GLY A 180 -14.41 -3.12 7.82
C GLY A 180 -13.34 -2.37 7.01
N ILE A 181 -12.93 -2.91 5.86
CA ILE A 181 -12.11 -2.19 4.86
C ILE A 181 -13.07 -1.45 3.92
N VAL A 182 -12.87 -0.14 3.75
CA VAL A 182 -13.84 0.70 3.02
C VAL A 182 -13.68 0.60 1.50
N THR A 183 -12.47 0.32 1.01
CA THR A 183 -12.21 0.10 -0.42
C THR A 183 -10.90 -0.66 -0.63
N SER A 184 -10.83 -1.39 -1.75
CA SER A 184 -9.61 -2.05 -2.21
C SER A 184 -9.20 -1.51 -3.57
N LEU A 185 -7.92 -1.15 -3.72
CA LEU A 185 -7.35 -0.64 -4.97
C LEU A 185 -6.83 -1.80 -5.84
N LEU A 186 -7.27 -1.81 -7.09
CA LEU A 186 -6.89 -2.79 -8.10
C LEU A 186 -6.18 -2.10 -9.26
N GLY A 187 -5.05 -2.67 -9.69
CA GLY A 187 -4.35 -2.23 -10.89
C GLY A 187 -4.81 -3.02 -12.11
N CYS A 188 -5.38 -2.35 -13.11
CA CYS A 188 -5.80 -2.97 -14.37
C CYS A 188 -5.15 -2.22 -15.53
N VAL A 189 -4.26 -2.89 -16.27
CA VAL A 189 -3.53 -2.28 -17.40
C VAL A 189 -4.22 -2.51 -18.75
N THR A 190 -5.23 -3.38 -18.80
CA THR A 190 -6.07 -3.60 -19.98
C THR A 190 -7.55 -3.54 -19.60
N LYS A 191 -8.40 -3.25 -20.60
CA LYS A 191 -9.85 -3.28 -20.45
C LYS A 191 -10.36 -4.66 -20.02
N ASP A 192 -9.79 -5.73 -20.58
CA ASP A 192 -10.21 -7.09 -20.27
C ASP A 192 -9.90 -7.45 -18.81
N MET A 193 -8.73 -7.03 -18.30
CA MET A 193 -8.39 -7.19 -16.88
C MET A 193 -9.37 -6.44 -15.99
N LEU A 194 -9.75 -5.21 -16.36
CA LEU A 194 -10.73 -4.42 -15.62
C LEU A 194 -12.09 -5.12 -15.57
N LEU A 195 -12.62 -5.54 -16.73
CA LEU A 195 -13.92 -6.20 -16.81
C LEU A 195 -13.93 -7.55 -16.06
N SER A 196 -12.88 -8.35 -16.20
CA SER A 196 -12.74 -9.60 -15.46
C SER A 196 -12.62 -9.37 -13.95
N SER A 197 -11.90 -8.34 -13.52
CA SER A 197 -11.75 -8.01 -12.10
C SER A 197 -13.08 -7.54 -11.49
N ILE A 198 -13.87 -6.76 -12.24
CA ILE A 198 -15.23 -6.36 -11.85
C ILE A 198 -16.11 -7.59 -11.66
N ASP A 199 -16.16 -8.50 -12.64
CA ASP A 199 -16.95 -9.74 -12.54
C ASP A 199 -16.61 -10.51 -11.26
N VAL A 200 -15.32 -10.77 -11.03
CA VAL A 200 -14.81 -11.52 -9.90
C VAL A 200 -15.17 -10.89 -8.55
N VAL A 201 -15.04 -9.57 -8.43
CA VAL A 201 -15.33 -8.85 -7.16
C VAL A 201 -16.82 -8.86 -6.85
N PHE A 202 -17.68 -8.70 -7.85
CA PHE A 202 -19.13 -8.56 -7.65
C PHE A 202 -19.90 -9.88 -7.62
N ARG A 203 -19.32 -10.99 -8.10
CA ARG A 203 -19.92 -12.33 -7.94
C ARG A 203 -19.51 -12.99 -6.63
N LEU A 204 -20.23 -14.05 -6.25
CA LEU A 204 -19.80 -14.93 -5.16
C LEU A 204 -18.70 -15.89 -5.65
N PRO A 205 -17.71 -16.21 -4.80
CA PRO A 205 -16.76 -17.27 -5.10
C PRO A 205 -17.49 -18.61 -5.23
N THR A 206 -17.08 -19.42 -6.20
CA THR A 206 -17.52 -20.81 -6.33
C THR A 206 -16.98 -21.65 -5.18
N GLU A 207 -17.56 -22.82 -4.92
CA GLU A 207 -17.04 -23.74 -3.90
C GLU A 207 -15.61 -24.21 -4.21
N GLN A 208 -15.27 -24.36 -5.50
CA GLN A 208 -13.89 -24.69 -5.91
C GLN A 208 -12.92 -23.56 -5.57
N GLU A 209 -13.29 -22.30 -5.81
CA GLU A 209 -12.47 -21.13 -5.46
C GLU A 209 -12.29 -20.99 -3.95
N LYS A 210 -13.35 -21.16 -3.15
CA LYS A 210 -13.27 -21.12 -1.69
C LYS A 210 -12.33 -22.19 -1.15
N ASN A 211 -12.54 -23.45 -1.54
CA ASN A 211 -11.75 -24.57 -1.08
C ASN A 211 -10.28 -24.42 -1.48
N LEU A 212 -10.00 -23.97 -2.71
CA LEU A 212 -8.64 -23.72 -3.17
C LEU A 212 -7.97 -22.56 -2.41
N ALA A 213 -8.70 -21.48 -2.11
CA ALA A 213 -8.14 -20.37 -1.34
C ALA A 213 -7.75 -20.80 0.10
N GLU A 214 -8.62 -21.57 0.76
CA GLU A 214 -8.35 -22.12 2.10
C GLU A 214 -7.16 -23.10 2.08
N GLU A 215 -7.08 -23.95 1.06
CA GLU A 215 -5.97 -24.90 0.89
C GLU A 215 -4.65 -24.19 0.62
N ILE A 216 -4.64 -23.18 -0.27
CA ILE A 216 -3.45 -22.33 -0.51
C ILE A 216 -3.00 -21.67 0.79
N GLU A 217 -3.92 -21.07 1.55
CA GLU A 217 -3.56 -20.42 2.81
C GLU A 217 -2.93 -21.41 3.80
N LYS A 218 -3.50 -22.61 3.91
CA LYS A 218 -3.00 -23.67 4.79
C LYS A 218 -1.66 -24.27 4.33
N GLU A 219 -1.50 -24.52 3.05
CA GLU A 219 -0.37 -25.31 2.51
C GLU A 219 0.80 -24.48 1.99
N CYS A 220 0.57 -23.21 1.67
CA CYS A 220 1.59 -22.32 1.15
C CYS A 220 2.01 -21.28 2.18
N PHE A 221 1.04 -20.68 2.89
CA PHE A 221 1.32 -19.49 3.71
C PHE A 221 1.31 -19.76 5.22
N ALA A 222 0.63 -20.81 5.70
CA ALA A 222 0.50 -21.07 7.14
C ALA A 222 1.84 -21.26 7.87
N SER A 223 2.79 -21.94 7.22
CA SER A 223 4.12 -22.26 7.77
C SER A 223 5.16 -21.13 7.62
N LEU A 224 4.81 -20.03 6.96
CA LEU A 224 5.72 -18.90 6.82
C LEU A 224 5.92 -18.22 8.18
N SER A 225 7.17 -18.13 8.62
CA SER A 225 7.56 -17.36 9.82
C SER A 225 7.37 -15.86 9.63
N GLN A 226 7.46 -15.37 8.39
CA GLN A 226 7.19 -13.99 8.00
C GLN A 226 6.35 -13.98 6.72
N ARG A 227 5.30 -13.17 6.69
CA ARG A 227 4.31 -13.11 5.59
C ARG A 227 4.34 -11.79 4.81
N ASN A 228 5.21 -10.88 5.19
CA ASN A 228 5.42 -9.57 4.56
C ASN A 228 6.92 -9.28 4.48
N TRP A 229 7.28 -8.12 3.95
CA TRP A 229 8.67 -7.68 3.78
C TRP A 229 8.90 -6.31 4.42
N GLU A 230 8.25 -6.07 5.56
CA GLU A 230 8.37 -4.79 6.27
C GLU A 230 9.83 -4.58 6.68
N GLY A 231 10.36 -3.39 6.42
CA GLY A 231 11.77 -3.06 6.68
C GLY A 231 12.69 -3.23 5.46
N ASN A 232 12.45 -4.19 4.56
CA ASN A 232 13.38 -4.48 3.47
C ASN A 232 13.68 -3.26 2.57
N GLU A 233 12.63 -2.55 2.16
CA GLU A 233 12.75 -1.38 1.28
C GLU A 233 13.32 -0.15 2.02
N THR A 234 12.90 0.08 3.27
CA THR A 234 13.36 1.23 4.07
C THR A 234 14.83 1.07 4.48
N GLU A 235 15.25 -0.12 4.89
CA GLU A 235 16.65 -0.43 5.20
C GLU A 235 17.55 -0.19 3.99
N THR A 236 17.12 -0.67 2.81
CA THR A 236 17.84 -0.46 1.55
C THR A 236 17.96 1.02 1.23
N HIS A 237 16.84 1.75 1.31
CA HIS A 237 16.79 3.18 1.03
C HIS A 237 17.73 3.99 1.94
N PHE A 238 17.64 3.81 3.27
CA PHE A 238 18.45 4.59 4.20
C PHE A 238 19.95 4.27 4.09
N ARG A 239 20.30 3.02 3.75
CA ARG A 239 21.69 2.64 3.45
C ARG A 239 22.21 3.38 2.21
N GLU A 240 21.44 3.41 1.13
CA GLU A 240 21.80 4.11 -0.10
C GLU A 240 21.86 5.63 0.08
N LEU A 241 20.91 6.19 0.82
CA LEU A 241 20.87 7.62 1.15
C LEU A 241 22.12 8.05 1.91
N LYS A 242 22.53 7.26 2.91
CA LYS A 242 23.76 7.48 3.67
C LYS A 242 24.99 7.45 2.75
N ALA A 243 25.11 6.41 1.90
CA ALA A 243 26.22 6.28 0.96
C ALA A 243 26.31 7.46 -0.01
N ALA A 244 25.18 7.90 -0.58
CA ALA A 244 25.14 9.02 -1.53
C ALA A 244 25.55 10.36 -0.88
N ARG A 245 25.16 10.60 0.38
CA ARG A 245 25.56 11.80 1.13
C ARG A 245 27.03 11.79 1.53
N GLU A 246 27.60 10.61 1.78
CA GLU A 246 29.02 10.46 2.06
C GLU A 246 29.90 10.68 0.83
N SER A 247 29.44 10.29 -0.38
CA SER A 247 30.14 10.59 -1.62
C SER A 247 30.13 12.09 -1.94
N CYS A 248 29.01 12.78 -1.79
CA CYS A 248 28.92 14.23 -2.07
C CYS A 248 29.74 15.11 -1.11
N LYS A 249 30.19 14.59 0.03
CA LYS A 249 31.07 15.31 0.97
C LYS A 249 32.55 15.20 0.64
N LYS A 250 32.92 14.32 -0.30
CA LYS A 250 34.31 14.07 -0.71
C LYS A 250 34.72 14.82 -1.98
N ASP A 251 33.76 15.44 -2.65
CA ASP A 251 33.93 16.31 -3.82
C ASP A 251 33.81 17.79 -3.40
#